data_AF-A0A5P9PEA8-F1
#
_entry.id   AF-A0A5P9PEA8-F1
#
_cell.length_a   1.000
_cell.length_b   1.000
_cell.length_c   1.000
_cell.angle_alpha   90.00
_cell.angle_beta   90.00
_cell.angle_gamma   90.00
#
_symmetry.space_group_name_H-M   'P 1'
#
loop_
_entity.id
_entity.type
_entity.pdbx_description
1 polymer ?
#
loop_
_entity_poly.entity_id
_entity_poly.type
_entity_poly.pdbx_seq_one_letter_code
_entity_poly.pdbx_strand_id
1 'polypeptide(L)'
;MNHCSGDDGQAKVNCDEALAEIYLLLDKECSKEHEVELRRHLDECPPCLEEYGIDEQIKQILARKCGGDLAPAELKSKLRASIRKTVEERSGKVIERTEIEVERVTE
;
A
#
# COMPACT_ATOMS: atom_id res chain seq x y z
N MET A 1 -10.83 -11.34 30.13
CA MET A 1 -9.48 -11.92 30.01
C MET A 1 -9.55 -13.06 29.01
N ASN A 2 -8.70 -12.95 28.00
CA ASN A 2 -8.49 -13.75 26.78
C ASN A 2 -8.98 -15.21 26.80
N HIS A 3 -9.80 -15.55 25.81
CA HIS A 3 -10.05 -16.94 25.43
C HIS A 3 -10.02 -17.06 23.91
N CYS A 4 -8.81 -17.17 23.35
CA CYS A 4 -8.62 -17.81 22.07
C CYS A 4 -8.22 -19.26 22.36
N SER A 5 -9.22 -20.13 22.51
CA SER A 5 -9.02 -21.57 22.44
C SER A 5 -9.00 -21.94 20.96
N GLY A 6 -7.80 -21.94 20.39
CA GLY A 6 -7.51 -22.37 19.03
C GLY A 6 -6.11 -22.96 19.02
N ASP A 7 -6.00 -24.16 19.58
CA ASP A 7 -4.88 -25.08 19.38
C ASP A 7 -4.91 -25.55 17.92
N ASP A 8 -4.34 -24.77 17.02
CA ASP A 8 -4.01 -25.22 15.66
C ASP A 8 -2.48 -25.23 15.52
N GLY A 9 -1.90 -26.26 16.13
CA GLY A 9 -0.47 -26.56 16.17
C GLY A 9 0.12 -26.93 14.81
N GLN A 10 0.18 -25.97 13.89
CA GLN A 10 1.05 -26.05 12.70
C GLN A 10 1.41 -24.70 12.03
N ALA A 11 0.94 -23.56 12.54
CA ALA A 11 1.57 -22.28 12.23
C ALA A 11 2.69 -22.02 13.24
N LYS A 12 3.94 -21.97 12.77
CA LYS A 12 5.12 -21.72 13.62
C LYS A 12 5.08 -20.36 14.36
N VAL A 13 4.15 -19.47 13.98
CA VAL A 13 3.96 -18.12 14.53
C VAL A 13 2.59 -18.06 15.20
N ASN A 14 2.55 -17.58 16.45
CA ASN A 14 1.30 -17.36 17.19
C ASN A 14 0.74 -15.96 16.93
N CYS A 15 -0.53 -15.74 17.24
CA CYS A 15 -1.21 -14.47 16.97
C CYS A 15 -0.52 -13.27 17.64
N ASP A 16 -0.11 -13.40 18.90
CA ASP A 16 0.60 -12.33 19.62
C ASP A 16 1.97 -12.00 18.99
N GLU A 17 2.66 -13.01 18.48
CA GLU A 17 3.95 -12.88 17.80
C GLU A 17 3.78 -12.22 16.43
N ALA A 18 2.77 -12.67 15.66
CA ALA A 18 2.42 -12.07 14.39
C ALA A 18 2.08 -10.58 14.51
N LEU A 19 1.39 -10.22 15.59
CA LEU A 19 1.05 -8.83 15.90
C LEU A 19 2.24 -7.99 16.34
N ALA A 20 3.14 -8.55 17.15
CA ALA A 20 4.34 -7.84 17.58
C ALA A 20 5.28 -7.54 16.41
N GLU A 21 5.30 -8.40 15.40
CA GLU A 21 6.25 -8.34 14.29
C GLU A 21 5.67 -7.79 12.98
N ILE A 22 4.39 -7.41 12.97
CA ILE A 22 3.72 -6.90 11.77
C ILE A 22 4.43 -5.66 11.19
N TYR A 23 5.01 -4.82 12.03
CA TYR A 23 5.76 -3.64 11.59
C TYR A 23 7.06 -4.02 10.85
N LEU A 24 7.75 -5.06 11.29
CA LEU A 24 8.96 -5.57 10.62
C LEU A 24 8.61 -6.14 9.23
N LEU A 25 7.46 -6.80 9.12
CA LEU A 25 6.93 -7.30 7.84
C LEU A 25 6.62 -6.16 6.87
N LEU A 26 5.99 -5.08 7.37
CA LEU A 26 5.60 -3.91 6.58
C LEU A 26 6.81 -3.11 6.10
N ASP A 27 7.84 -3.00 6.95
CA ASP A 27 9.07 -2.26 6.66
C ASP A 27 10.10 -3.07 5.88
N LYS A 28 9.77 -4.32 5.51
CA LYS A 28 10.65 -5.23 4.78
C LYS A 28 11.95 -5.55 5.54
N GLU A 29 11.86 -5.53 6.86
CA GLU A 29 12.97 -5.83 7.77
C GLU A 29 12.93 -7.27 8.30
N CYS A 30 11.92 -8.05 7.94
CA CYS A 30 11.89 -9.51 8.20
C CYS A 30 12.81 -10.29 7.26
N SER A 31 13.32 -11.43 7.74
CA SER A 31 13.94 -12.43 6.87
C SER A 31 12.89 -13.01 5.89
N LYS A 32 13.35 -13.53 4.76
CA LYS A 32 12.45 -14.04 3.70
C LYS A 32 11.63 -15.23 4.18
N GLU A 33 12.24 -16.13 4.95
CA GLU A 33 11.54 -17.26 5.55
C GLU A 33 10.44 -16.76 6.50
N HIS A 34 10.76 -15.81 7.38
CA HIS A 34 9.83 -15.29 8.38
C HIS A 34 8.68 -14.48 7.77
N GLU A 35 8.95 -13.72 6.70
CA GLU A 35 7.92 -13.02 5.93
C GLU A 35 6.85 -13.98 5.38
N VAL A 36 7.24 -15.18 4.94
CA VAL A 36 6.30 -16.19 4.44
C VAL A 36 5.47 -16.77 5.58
N GLU A 37 6.09 -17.04 6.74
CA GLU A 37 5.40 -17.60 7.90
C GLU A 37 4.38 -16.61 8.48
N LEU A 38 4.76 -15.34 8.63
CA LEU A 38 3.89 -14.26 9.08
C LEU A 38 2.70 -14.04 8.14
N ARG A 39 2.94 -13.97 6.82
CA ARG A 39 1.85 -13.80 5.84
C ARG A 39 0.87 -14.95 5.87
N ARG A 40 1.37 -16.19 5.90
CA ARG A 40 0.54 -17.39 5.98
C ARG A 40 -0.37 -17.32 7.21
N HIS A 41 0.18 -16.97 8.38
CA HIS A 41 -0.62 -16.83 9.60
C HIS A 41 -1.67 -15.72 9.50
N LEU A 42 -1.33 -14.56 8.91
CA LEU A 42 -2.27 -13.45 8.70
C LEU A 42 -3.41 -13.81 7.73
N ASP A 43 -3.13 -14.63 6.71
CA ASP A 43 -4.15 -15.14 5.78
C ASP A 43 -5.03 -16.22 6.43
N GLU A 44 -4.48 -17.04 7.32
CA GLU A 44 -5.18 -18.17 7.99
C GLU A 44 -5.94 -17.75 9.26
N CYS A 45 -5.57 -16.64 9.93
CA CYS A 45 -6.32 -16.08 11.07
C CYS A 45 -6.94 -14.67 10.83
N PRO A 46 -7.94 -14.53 9.94
CA PRO A 46 -8.79 -13.33 9.87
C PRO A 46 -9.46 -12.91 11.20
N PRO A 47 -9.98 -13.82 12.06
CA PRO A 47 -10.67 -13.39 13.28
C PRO A 47 -9.73 -12.74 14.29
N CYS A 48 -8.44 -13.09 14.28
CA CYS A 48 -7.43 -12.42 15.08
C CYS A 48 -7.35 -10.93 14.68
N LEU A 49 -7.30 -10.62 13.39
CA LEU A 49 -7.14 -9.25 12.90
C LEU A 49 -8.36 -8.35 13.19
N GLU A 50 -9.56 -8.93 13.20
CA GLU A 50 -10.81 -8.24 13.49
C GLU A 50 -10.95 -7.92 14.98
N GLU A 51 -10.69 -8.89 15.86
CA GLU A 51 -10.77 -8.70 17.32
C GLU A 51 -9.77 -7.67 17.86
N TYR A 52 -8.61 -7.54 17.22
CA TYR A 52 -7.63 -6.50 17.58
C TYR A 52 -7.89 -5.14 16.90
N GLY A 53 -8.89 -5.03 16.01
CA GLY A 53 -9.26 -3.77 15.35
C GLY A 53 -8.16 -3.17 14.46
N ILE A 54 -7.31 -4.03 13.88
CA ILE A 54 -6.09 -3.59 13.16
C ILE A 54 -6.29 -3.66 11.64
N ASP A 55 -7.40 -4.18 11.13
CA ASP A 55 -7.65 -4.28 9.68
C ASP A 55 -7.55 -2.89 9.01
N GLU A 56 -8.23 -1.89 9.56
CA GLU A 56 -8.19 -0.51 9.08
C GLU A 56 -6.82 0.13 9.29
N GLN A 57 -6.13 -0.21 10.37
CA GLN A 57 -4.78 0.31 10.65
C GLN A 57 -3.76 -0.25 9.66
N ILE A 58 -3.83 -1.54 9.33
CA ILE A 58 -2.98 -2.20 8.32
C ILE A 58 -3.27 -1.60 6.95
N LYS A 59 -4.54 -1.41 6.56
CA LYS A 59 -4.91 -0.74 5.31
C LYS A 59 -4.33 0.67 5.21
N GLN A 60 -4.41 1.46 6.28
CA GLN A 60 -3.83 2.80 6.34
C GLN A 60 -2.30 2.77 6.25
N ILE A 61 -1.65 1.81 6.91
CA ILE A 61 -0.20 1.68 6.87
C ILE A 61 0.26 1.19 5.49
N LEU A 62 -0.42 0.24 4.87
CA LEU A 62 -0.16 -0.19 3.49
C LEU A 62 -0.39 0.96 2.50
N ALA A 63 -1.44 1.76 2.68
CA ALA A 63 -1.66 2.95 1.86
C ALA A 63 -0.51 3.96 2.00
N ARG A 64 0.06 4.12 3.20
CA ARG A 64 1.18 5.03 3.45
C ARG A 64 2.53 4.48 2.97
N LYS A 65 2.85 3.23 3.28
CA LYS A 65 4.13 2.56 3.01
C LYS A 65 4.22 2.02 1.58
N CYS A 66 3.11 1.53 1.01
CA CYS A 66 3.04 0.95 -0.33
C CYS A 66 2.28 1.82 -1.34
N GLY A 67 1.36 2.70 -0.89
CA GLY A 67 0.71 3.68 -1.77
C GLY A 67 1.52 4.97 -1.98
N GLY A 68 2.55 5.19 -1.14
CA GLY A 68 3.41 6.36 -1.12
C GLY A 68 2.67 7.64 -0.68
N ASP A 69 3.37 8.56 -0.02
CA ASP A 69 2.86 9.92 0.10
C ASP A 69 2.57 10.46 -1.32
N LEU A 70 1.40 11.09 -1.50
CA LEU A 70 1.07 11.74 -2.78
C LEU A 70 2.25 12.63 -3.17
N ALA A 71 2.93 12.28 -4.26
CA ALA A 71 4.12 13.01 -4.69
C ALA A 71 3.81 14.52 -4.74
N PRO A 72 4.66 15.38 -4.15
CA PRO A 72 4.39 16.81 -4.03
C PRO A 72 3.98 17.40 -5.38
N ALA A 73 3.02 18.32 -5.39
CA ALA A 73 2.50 18.93 -6.61
C ALA A 73 3.62 19.52 -7.48
N GLU A 74 4.61 20.13 -6.83
CA GLU A 74 5.86 20.62 -7.42
C GLU A 74 6.62 19.53 -8.20
N LEU A 75 6.82 18.35 -7.59
CA LEU A 75 7.53 17.24 -8.21
C LEU A 75 6.74 16.69 -9.40
N LYS A 76 5.42 16.52 -9.25
CA LYS A 76 4.54 16.10 -10.35
C LYS A 76 4.58 17.09 -11.52
N SER A 77 4.59 18.39 -11.24
CA SER A 77 4.65 19.43 -12.26
C SER A 77 5.98 19.39 -13.04
N LYS A 78 7.11 19.32 -12.30
CA LYS A 78 8.46 19.19 -12.88
C LYS A 78 8.60 17.92 -13.73
N LEU A 79 8.11 16.79 -13.22
CA LEU A 79 8.17 15.52 -13.94
C LEU A 79 7.34 15.57 -15.24
N ARG A 80 6.11 16.09 -15.18
CA ARG A 80 5.25 16.25 -16.38
C ARG A 80 5.89 17.18 -17.41
N ALA A 81 6.55 18.26 -16.99
CA ALA A 81 7.28 19.15 -17.90
C ALA A 81 8.47 18.44 -18.55
N SER A 82 9.27 17.70 -17.77
CA SER A 82 10.40 16.94 -18.28
C SER A 82 9.98 15.86 -19.29
N ILE A 83 8.93 15.09 -18.97
CA ILE A 83 8.42 14.04 -19.86
C ILE A 83 7.93 14.66 -21.18
N ARG A 84 7.18 15.77 -21.12
CA ARG A 84 6.72 16.47 -22.34
C ARG A 84 7.88 16.87 -23.23
N LYS A 85 8.87 17.56 -22.66
CA LYS A 85 10.08 17.95 -23.40
C LYS A 85 10.75 16.76 -24.08
N THR A 86 10.94 15.66 -23.36
CA THR A 86 11.54 14.44 -23.91
C THR A 86 10.68 13.80 -25.00
N VAL A 87 9.35 13.84 -24.88
CA VAL A 87 8.43 13.30 -25.90
C VAL A 87 8.43 14.16 -27.16
N GLU A 88 8.45 15.48 -27.01
CA GLU A 88 8.55 16.44 -28.11
C GLU A 88 9.87 16.25 -28.88
N GLU A 89 10.99 16.15 -28.17
CA GLU A 89 12.32 15.91 -28.75
C GLU A 89 12.40 14.57 -29.50
N ARG A 90 11.75 13.51 -28.98
CA ARG A 90 11.79 12.18 -29.59
C ARG A 90 10.76 11.96 -30.71
N SER A 91 9.59 12.59 -30.62
CA SER A 91 8.47 12.34 -31.55
C SER A 91 8.43 13.32 -32.72
N GLY A 92 9.27 14.36 -32.72
CA GLY A 92 9.30 15.38 -33.77
C GLY A 92 7.98 16.16 -33.93
N LYS A 93 7.11 16.11 -32.91
CA LYS A 93 5.79 16.76 -32.90
C LYS A 93 5.76 17.76 -31.74
N VAL A 94 5.31 18.97 -32.02
CA VAL A 94 5.01 20.00 -31.01
C VAL A 94 3.63 19.71 -30.46
N ILE A 95 3.51 19.50 -29.14
CA ILE A 95 2.22 19.26 -28.49
C ILE A 95 1.64 20.62 -28.08
N GLU A 96 0.80 21.20 -28.94
CA GLU A 96 0.06 22.42 -28.61
C GLU A 96 -1.06 22.12 -27.60
N ARG A 97 -1.21 22.99 -26.60
CA ARG A 97 -2.18 22.82 -25.53
C ARG A 97 -3.56 23.25 -26.03
N THR A 98 -4.48 22.30 -26.18
CA THR A 98 -5.91 22.63 -26.36
C THR A 98 -6.51 22.87 -24.99
N GLU A 99 -6.87 24.11 -24.69
CA GLU A 99 -7.70 24.44 -23.53
C GLU A 99 -9.14 24.11 -23.91
N ILE A 100 -9.76 23.19 -23.15
CA ILE A 100 -11.14 22.77 -23.40
C ILE A 100 -11.97 23.32 -22.24
N GLU A 101 -12.76 24.36 -22.52
CA GLU A 101 -13.83 24.80 -21.62
C GLU A 101 -15.02 23.84 -21.80
N VAL A 102 -15.25 23.02 -20.77
CA VAL A 102 -16.42 22.13 -20.72
C VAL A 102 -17.51 22.85 -19.94
N GLU A 103 -18.40 23.53 -20.66
CA GLU A 103 -19.63 24.07 -20.07
C GLU A 103 -20.62 22.91 -19.85
N ARG A 104 -21.06 22.73 -18.61
CA ARG A 104 -22.02 21.68 -18.25
C ARG A 104 -23.43 22.18 -18.59
N VAL A 105 -24.03 21.61 -19.63
CA VAL A 105 -25.46 21.81 -19.92
C VAL A 105 -26.26 20.91 -18.97
N THR A 106 -27.09 21.51 -18.12
CA THR A 106 -28.08 20.80 -17.30
C THR A 106 -29.45 20.94 -17.95
N GLU A 107 -30.06 19.83 -18.36
CA GLU A 107 -31.48 19.69 -18.75
C GLU A 107 -32.38 19.47 -17.53
#